data_AF-A0AA36I0I9-F1
#
_entry.id   AF-A0AA36I0I9-F1
#
_cell.length_a   1.000
_cell.length_b   1.000
_cell.length_c   1.000
_cell.angle_alpha   90.00
_cell.angle_beta   90.00
_cell.angle_gamma   90.00
#
_symmetry.space_group_name_H-M   'P 1'
#
loop_
_entity.id
_entity.type
_entity.pdbx_description
1 polymer ?
#
loop_
_entity_poly.entity_id
_entity_poly.type
_entity_poly.pdbx_seq_one_letter_code
_entity_poly.pdbx_strand_id
1 'polypeptide(L)'
;MSTGCPVTCAAGEQVCHVPATCDTCSGYSYCSSYSCPVYCSNDEVMCHDATTMTDSCHPKSAGCPITCSTGEHVCTTPPSCETCDGYNWCSSHPCPVYCAAHEVMCHDPMTMTDSCHNKTAGCPVTCPAGDHVCHSPPPCENCDGYNWCSSYACPVYCAADEVMLPNHMFYGGACVQYHLARLVMATTGALHTLARYTVQSTK
;
A
#
# COMPACT_ATOMS: atom_id res chain seq x y z
N MET A 1 -21.25 -1.87 -9.24
CA MET A 1 -21.85 -2.93 -8.41
C MET A 1 -23.16 -3.34 -9.07
N SER A 2 -23.23 -4.59 -9.55
CA SER A 2 -24.43 -5.13 -10.19
C SER A 2 -25.47 -5.41 -9.12
N THR A 3 -26.38 -4.46 -8.88
CA THR A 3 -27.64 -4.75 -8.17
C THR A 3 -28.35 -5.79 -9.03
N GLY A 4 -28.50 -7.00 -8.51
CA GLY A 4 -29.08 -8.14 -9.23
C GLY A 4 -30.46 -7.81 -9.84
N CYS A 5 -30.96 -8.70 -10.70
CA CYS A 5 -32.24 -8.48 -11.38
C CYS A 5 -33.35 -8.12 -10.37
N PRO A 6 -34.18 -7.10 -10.65
CA PRO A 6 -35.29 -6.73 -9.77
C PRO A 6 -36.26 -7.90 -9.65
N VAL A 7 -36.64 -8.24 -8.43
CA VAL A 7 -37.65 -9.27 -8.12
C VAL A 7 -38.85 -8.63 -7.42
N THR A 8 -40.05 -9.12 -7.73
CA THR A 8 -41.29 -8.70 -7.06
C THR A 8 -41.70 -9.82 -6.10
N CYS A 9 -41.77 -9.51 -4.81
CA CYS A 9 -42.12 -10.48 -3.77
C CYS A 9 -43.59 -10.39 -3.36
N ALA A 10 -44.09 -11.45 -2.73
CA ALA A 10 -45.45 -11.47 -2.19
C ALA A 10 -45.58 -10.51 -0.99
N ALA A 11 -46.82 -10.14 -0.65
CA ALA A 11 -47.08 -9.28 0.50
C ALA A 11 -46.57 -9.94 1.80
N GLY A 12 -45.70 -9.22 2.54
CA GLY A 12 -45.08 -9.71 3.77
C GLY A 12 -43.69 -10.35 3.58
N GLU A 13 -43.22 -10.52 2.34
CA GLU A 13 -41.85 -10.97 2.06
C GLU A 13 -40.89 -9.79 1.89
N GLN A 14 -39.60 -10.05 2.14
CA GLN A 14 -38.51 -9.11 1.94
C GLN A 14 -37.72 -9.48 0.68
N VAL A 15 -37.30 -8.47 -0.08
CA VAL A 15 -36.35 -8.64 -1.19
C VAL A 15 -34.95 -8.69 -0.59
N CYS A 16 -34.32 -9.87 -0.64
CA CYS A 16 -32.96 -10.07 -0.20
C CYS A 16 -31.99 -9.99 -1.38
N HIS A 17 -30.86 -9.32 -1.19
CA HIS A 17 -29.84 -9.18 -2.20
C HIS A 17 -28.56 -9.91 -1.81
N VAL A 18 -28.06 -10.76 -2.71
CA VAL A 18 -26.74 -11.39 -2.61
C VAL A 18 -25.82 -10.66 -3.59
N PRO A 19 -24.78 -9.96 -3.12
CA PRO A 19 -23.82 -9.29 -4.00
C PRO A 19 -23.00 -10.31 -4.78
N ALA A 20 -22.37 -9.84 -5.86
CA ALA A 20 -21.40 -10.64 -6.59
C ALA A 20 -20.17 -10.90 -5.71
N THR A 21 -19.73 -12.15 -5.62
CA THR A 21 -18.52 -12.55 -4.87
C THR A 21 -17.26 -12.58 -5.75
N CYS A 22 -17.35 -12.15 -7.00
CA CYS A 22 -16.22 -12.06 -7.92
C CYS A 22 -16.53 -11.11 -9.08
N ASP A 23 -15.52 -10.60 -9.78
CA ASP A 23 -15.67 -9.63 -10.88
C ASP A 23 -16.50 -10.16 -12.05
N THR A 24 -16.51 -11.47 -12.27
CA THR A 24 -17.28 -12.14 -13.32
C THR A 24 -18.60 -12.74 -12.82
N CYS A 25 -18.85 -12.68 -11.50
CA CYS A 25 -20.04 -13.22 -10.87
C CYS A 25 -21.16 -12.18 -10.96
N SER A 26 -22.40 -12.63 -11.16
CA SER A 26 -23.57 -11.77 -10.99
C SER A 26 -24.16 -11.97 -9.60
N GLY A 27 -24.39 -10.87 -8.88
CA GLY A 27 -25.26 -10.91 -7.71
C GLY A 27 -26.69 -11.25 -8.12
N TYR A 28 -27.49 -11.75 -7.18
CA TYR A 28 -28.89 -12.06 -7.43
C TYR A 28 -29.77 -11.58 -6.29
N SER A 29 -31.07 -11.54 -6.54
CA SER A 29 -32.07 -11.13 -5.56
C SER A 29 -33.11 -12.24 -5.41
N TYR A 30 -33.60 -12.47 -4.19
CA TYR A 30 -34.60 -13.49 -3.91
C TYR A 30 -35.58 -13.02 -2.82
N CYS A 31 -36.76 -13.63 -2.78
CA CYS A 31 -37.78 -13.32 -1.78
C CYS A 31 -37.62 -14.22 -0.55
N SER A 32 -37.75 -13.64 0.64
CA SER A 32 -37.67 -14.35 1.92
C SER A 32 -38.80 -13.91 2.84
N SER A 33 -39.40 -14.87 3.54
CA SER A 33 -40.34 -14.62 4.64
C SER A 33 -39.63 -14.28 5.96
N TYR A 34 -38.30 -14.44 6.01
CA TYR A 34 -37.43 -14.08 7.15
C TYR A 34 -36.55 -12.87 6.79
N SER A 35 -35.91 -12.29 7.81
CA SER A 35 -34.88 -11.26 7.63
C SER A 35 -33.79 -11.73 6.68
N CYS A 36 -33.39 -10.85 5.76
CA CYS A 36 -32.35 -11.16 4.79
C CYS A 36 -31.01 -11.41 5.50
N PRO A 37 -30.29 -12.50 5.18
CA PRO A 37 -28.92 -12.67 5.61
C PRO A 37 -28.06 -11.52 5.08
N VAL A 38 -27.11 -11.08 5.90
CA VAL A 38 -26.13 -10.08 5.50
C VAL A 38 -25.05 -10.78 4.69
N TYR A 39 -24.74 -10.24 3.50
CA TYR A 39 -23.66 -10.72 2.65
C TYR A 39 -22.69 -9.57 2.40
N CYS A 40 -21.44 -9.78 2.79
CA CYS A 40 -20.38 -8.80 2.60
C CYS A 40 -19.64 -9.04 1.29
N SER A 41 -19.10 -7.97 0.71
CA SER A 41 -18.21 -8.07 -0.44
C SER A 41 -16.86 -8.70 -0.07
N ASN A 42 -16.03 -9.03 -1.07
CA ASN A 42 -14.72 -9.63 -0.82
C ASN A 42 -13.75 -8.75 -0.02
N ASP A 43 -13.95 -7.43 -0.06
CA ASP A 43 -13.14 -6.43 0.64
C ASP A 43 -13.74 -6.05 2.00
N GLU A 44 -14.78 -6.74 2.43
CA GLU A 44 -15.48 -6.54 3.69
C GLU A 44 -15.42 -7.79 4.58
N VAL A 45 -15.50 -7.55 5.89
CA VAL A 45 -15.63 -8.56 6.93
C VAL A 45 -17.01 -8.46 7.56
N MET A 46 -17.62 -9.61 7.85
CA MET A 46 -18.89 -9.69 8.55
C MET A 46 -18.67 -9.53 10.05
N CYS A 47 -19.35 -8.57 10.64
CA CYS A 47 -19.23 -8.19 12.03
C CYS A 47 -20.57 -8.38 12.75
N HIS A 48 -20.53 -9.17 13.82
CA HIS A 48 -21.71 -9.44 14.64
C HIS A 48 -21.73 -8.50 15.86
N ASP A 49 -22.77 -7.67 15.97
CA ASP A 49 -23.01 -6.89 17.19
C ASP A 49 -23.89 -7.70 18.14
N ALA A 50 -23.28 -8.19 19.22
CA ALA A 50 -23.95 -8.98 20.25
C ALA A 50 -24.99 -8.16 21.06
N THR A 51 -24.94 -6.83 21.01
CA THR A 51 -25.86 -5.94 21.74
C THR A 51 -27.18 -5.81 21.00
N THR A 52 -27.12 -5.61 19.69
CA THR A 52 -28.30 -5.45 18.82
C THR A 52 -28.74 -6.76 18.20
N MET A 53 -27.91 -7.82 18.30
CA MET A 53 -28.09 -9.09 17.60
C MET A 53 -28.17 -8.92 16.07
N THR A 54 -27.35 -8.02 15.52
CA THR A 54 -27.33 -7.72 14.07
C THR A 54 -25.96 -7.93 13.46
N ASP A 55 -25.94 -8.45 12.24
CA ASP A 55 -24.74 -8.53 11.43
C ASP A 55 -24.58 -7.27 10.57
N SER A 56 -23.35 -6.86 10.33
CA SER A 56 -22.99 -5.69 9.52
C SER A 56 -21.70 -5.97 8.74
N CYS A 57 -21.50 -5.26 7.62
CA CYS A 57 -20.28 -5.38 6.83
C CYS A 57 -19.39 -4.16 7.07
N HIS A 58 -18.10 -4.42 7.28
CA HIS A 58 -17.09 -3.38 7.48
C HIS A 58 -15.88 -3.66 6.59
N PRO A 59 -15.14 -2.64 6.14
CA PRO A 59 -13.93 -2.86 5.35
C PRO A 59 -12.94 -3.77 6.07
N LYS A 60 -12.36 -4.75 5.38
CA LYS A 60 -11.32 -5.63 5.96
C LYS A 60 -10.14 -4.86 6.51
N SER A 61 -9.78 -3.74 5.88
CA SER A 61 -8.70 -2.86 6.34
C SER A 61 -8.99 -2.18 7.68
N ALA A 62 -10.27 -1.99 8.03
CA ALA A 62 -10.69 -1.38 9.29
C ALA A 62 -11.04 -2.41 10.37
N GLY A 63 -11.43 -3.62 9.96
CA GLY A 63 -11.93 -4.65 10.88
C GLY A 63 -13.29 -4.32 11.48
N CYS A 64 -13.76 -5.17 12.39
CA CYS A 64 -15.05 -4.97 13.05
C CYS A 64 -14.99 -3.89 14.13
N PRO A 65 -15.95 -2.96 14.19
CA PRO A 65 -15.99 -1.94 15.23
C PRO A 65 -16.17 -2.60 16.60
N ILE A 66 -15.47 -2.07 17.60
CA ILE A 66 -15.60 -2.50 18.99
C ILE A 66 -15.88 -1.29 19.88
N THR A 67 -16.50 -1.55 21.02
CA THR A 67 -16.65 -0.55 22.09
C THR A 67 -15.78 -0.99 23.26
N CYS A 68 -14.89 -0.10 23.70
CA CYS A 68 -14.03 -0.33 24.85
C CYS A 68 -14.56 0.34 26.10
N SER A 69 -14.08 -0.09 27.26
CA SER A 69 -14.43 0.51 28.54
C SER A 69 -13.90 1.94 28.62
N THR A 70 -14.48 2.74 29.52
CA THR A 70 -13.98 4.09 29.77
C THR A 70 -12.52 4.07 30.19
N GLY A 71 -11.67 4.81 29.48
CA GLY A 71 -10.23 4.90 29.73
C GLY A 71 -9.38 3.89 28.96
N GLU A 72 -9.98 2.97 28.21
CA GLU A 72 -9.26 2.09 27.28
C GLU A 72 -9.11 2.73 25.90
N HIS A 73 -8.13 2.23 25.15
CA HIS A 73 -7.86 2.61 23.78
C HIS A 73 -8.37 1.53 22.82
N VAL A 74 -9.07 1.95 21.76
CA VAL A 74 -9.39 1.09 20.62
C VAL A 74 -8.15 1.00 19.75
N CYS A 75 -7.56 -0.18 19.69
CA CYS A 75 -6.37 -0.46 18.90
C CYS A 75 -6.72 -1.28 17.67
N THR A 76 -5.97 -1.06 16.59
CA THR A 76 -6.19 -1.70 15.29
C THR A 76 -4.90 -2.32 14.79
N THR A 77 -5.00 -3.54 14.28
CA THR A 77 -3.93 -4.23 13.56
C THR A 77 -4.39 -4.29 12.12
N PRO A 78 -3.72 -3.60 11.19
CA PRO A 78 -4.05 -3.69 9.77
C PRO A 78 -3.88 -5.13 9.26
N PRO A 79 -4.56 -5.49 8.15
CA PRO A 79 -4.29 -6.75 7.46
C PRO A 79 -2.81 -6.94 7.14
N SER A 80 -2.25 -8.08 7.54
CA SER A 80 -0.88 -8.47 7.19
C SER A 80 -0.77 -9.06 5.77
N CYS A 81 -1.90 -9.33 5.13
CA CYS A 81 -1.98 -9.90 3.78
C CYS A 81 -3.27 -9.46 3.10
N GLU A 82 -3.35 -9.61 1.77
CA GLU A 82 -4.52 -9.21 0.97
C GLU A 82 -5.81 -9.95 1.35
N THR A 83 -5.69 -11.20 1.82
CA THR A 83 -6.83 -12.02 2.25
C THR A 83 -7.08 -11.97 3.75
N CYS A 84 -6.22 -11.27 4.50
CA CYS A 84 -6.31 -11.16 5.94
C CYS A 84 -7.28 -10.04 6.32
N ASP A 85 -7.91 -10.17 7.49
CA ASP A 85 -8.75 -9.13 8.05
C ASP A 85 -7.97 -8.35 9.09
N GLY A 86 -8.17 -7.04 9.12
CA GLY A 86 -7.79 -6.21 10.24
C GLY A 86 -8.70 -6.54 11.42
N TYR A 87 -8.17 -6.42 12.63
CA TYR A 87 -8.97 -6.62 13.83
C TYR A 87 -8.70 -5.52 14.84
N ASN A 88 -9.74 -5.22 15.61
CA ASN A 88 -9.70 -4.22 16.67
C ASN A 88 -9.72 -4.92 18.03
N TRP A 89 -9.02 -4.36 19.01
CA TRP A 89 -9.05 -4.80 20.42
C TRP A 89 -8.94 -3.62 21.37
N CYS A 90 -9.36 -3.85 22.62
CA CYS A 90 -9.23 -2.87 23.68
C CYS A 90 -7.90 -3.04 24.41
N SER A 91 -7.25 -1.92 24.73
CA SER A 91 -6.01 -1.89 25.50
C SER A 91 -6.09 -0.83 26.61
N SER A 92 -5.56 -1.15 27.78
CA SER A 92 -5.37 -0.19 28.87
C SER A 92 -4.14 0.71 28.68
N HIS A 93 -3.33 0.43 27.67
CA HIS A 93 -2.12 1.17 27.31
C HIS A 93 -2.26 1.76 25.90
N PRO A 94 -1.49 2.81 25.55
CA PRO A 94 -1.43 3.33 24.18
C PRO A 94 -1.21 2.20 23.17
N CYS A 95 -1.91 2.29 22.04
CA CYS A 95 -1.88 1.23 21.04
C CYS A 95 -0.46 1.09 20.45
N PRO A 96 0.07 -0.13 20.36
CA PRO A 96 1.28 -0.36 19.57
C PRO A 96 1.02 -0.01 18.11
N VAL A 97 2.08 0.42 17.42
CA VAL A 97 2.01 0.71 16.00
C VAL A 97 2.16 -0.60 15.23
N TYR A 98 1.20 -0.89 14.34
CA TYR A 98 1.28 -1.99 13.39
C TYR A 98 1.16 -1.43 11.98
N CYS A 99 2.11 -1.78 11.13
CA CYS A 99 2.15 -1.32 9.75
C CYS A 99 1.51 -2.33 8.82
N ALA A 100 0.89 -1.84 7.74
CA ALA A 100 0.33 -2.70 6.70
C ALA A 100 1.44 -3.45 5.94
N ALA A 101 1.07 -4.47 5.15
CA ALA A 101 2.02 -5.30 4.41
C ALA A 101 2.97 -4.53 3.47
N HIS A 102 2.54 -3.37 2.96
CA HIS A 102 3.29 -2.49 2.04
C HIS A 102 3.97 -1.32 2.75
N GLU A 103 4.01 -1.36 4.08
CA GLU A 103 4.62 -0.34 4.93
C GLU A 103 5.77 -0.92 5.75
N VAL A 104 6.69 -0.05 6.14
CA VAL A 104 7.81 -0.31 7.04
C VAL A 104 7.62 0.50 8.31
N MET A 105 7.95 -0.12 9.46
CA MET A 105 7.96 0.55 10.75
C MET A 105 9.24 1.36 10.89
N CYS A 106 9.08 2.64 11.20
CA CYS A 106 10.16 3.60 11.35
C CYS A 106 10.17 4.13 12.78
N HIS A 107 11.33 4.06 13.41
CA HIS A 107 11.53 4.59 14.75
C HIS A 107 12.15 5.98 14.68
N ASP A 108 11.50 6.99 15.25
CA ASP A 108 12.08 8.32 15.44
C ASP A 108 12.80 8.38 16.80
N PRO A 109 14.15 8.41 16.83
CA PRO A 109 14.90 8.45 18.08
C PRO A 109 14.78 9.79 18.83
N MET A 110 14.30 10.87 18.18
CA MET A 110 14.13 12.17 18.83
C MET A 110 12.85 12.24 19.66
N THR A 111 11.77 11.66 19.13
CA THR A 111 10.46 11.62 19.80
C THR A 111 10.21 10.30 20.54
N MET A 112 11.03 9.27 20.31
CA MET A 112 10.84 7.91 20.79
C MET A 112 9.50 7.32 20.34
N THR A 113 9.09 7.60 19.10
CA THR A 113 7.82 7.13 18.53
C THR A 113 8.04 6.29 17.29
N ASP A 114 7.19 5.28 17.11
CA ASP A 114 7.15 4.50 15.88
C ASP A 114 6.08 5.06 14.93
N SER A 115 6.35 4.99 13.63
CA SER A 115 5.43 5.38 12.56
C SER A 115 5.53 4.42 11.38
N CYS A 116 4.46 4.34 10.58
CA CYS A 116 4.45 3.53 9.36
C CYS A 116 4.70 4.41 8.14
N HIS A 117 5.57 3.94 7.25
CA HIS A 117 5.88 4.59 5.98
C HIS A 117 5.86 3.59 4.85
N ASN A 118 5.61 4.03 3.62
CA ASN A 118 5.62 3.13 2.47
C ASN A 118 7.00 2.46 2.31
N LYS A 119 7.04 1.14 2.12
CA LYS A 119 8.30 0.38 1.93
C LYS A 119 9.17 0.94 0.81
N THR A 120 8.57 1.39 -0.29
CA THR A 120 9.32 1.94 -1.42
C THR A 120 9.94 3.30 -1.11
N ALA A 121 9.33 4.09 -0.23
CA ALA A 121 9.87 5.37 0.21
C ALA A 121 10.91 5.20 1.33
N GLY A 122 10.76 4.16 2.17
CA GLY A 122 11.58 3.94 3.34
C GLY A 122 11.30 4.93 4.48
N CYS A 123 12.09 4.83 5.55
CA CYS A 123 11.94 5.70 6.71
C CYS A 123 12.48 7.11 6.47
N PRO A 124 11.78 8.17 6.91
CA PRO A 124 12.26 9.53 6.76
C PRO A 124 13.54 9.75 7.57
N VAL A 125 14.45 10.56 7.03
CA VAL A 125 15.69 10.97 7.70
C VAL A 125 15.80 12.49 7.69
N THR A 126 16.29 13.05 8.79
CA THR A 126 16.63 14.47 8.88
C THR A 126 18.15 14.60 8.83
N CYS A 127 18.66 15.29 7.82
CA CYS A 127 20.11 15.43 7.63
C CYS A 127 20.64 16.78 8.15
N PRO A 128 21.91 16.82 8.61
CA PRO A 128 22.58 18.07 8.93
C PRO A 128 22.58 19.06 7.75
N ALA A 129 22.70 20.34 8.06
CA ALA A 129 22.82 21.36 7.02
C ALA A 129 24.08 21.10 6.16
N GLY A 130 23.89 21.04 4.84
CA GLY A 130 24.96 20.77 3.88
C GLY A 130 25.08 19.32 3.43
N ASP A 131 24.43 18.37 4.12
CA ASP A 131 24.35 16.97 3.70
C ASP A 131 23.19 16.75 2.72
N HIS A 132 23.31 15.69 1.93
CA HIS A 132 22.29 15.21 1.01
C HIS A 132 21.43 14.12 1.66
N VAL A 133 20.11 14.21 1.48
CA VAL A 133 19.18 13.11 1.76
C VAL A 133 19.23 12.17 0.56
N CYS A 134 19.81 11.00 0.76
CA CYS A 134 19.92 9.96 -0.26
C CYS A 134 18.90 8.86 -0.03
N HIS A 135 18.49 8.24 -1.14
CA HIS A 135 17.49 7.19 -1.17
C HIS A 135 18.00 6.01 -2.00
N SER A 136 17.80 4.80 -1.49
CA SER A 136 18.01 3.56 -2.23
C SER A 136 16.66 2.86 -2.35
N PRO A 137 16.20 2.58 -3.58
CA PRO A 137 14.96 1.84 -3.76
C PRO A 137 15.12 0.40 -3.26
N PRO A 138 14.00 -0.29 -2.94
CA PRO A 138 14.01 -1.69 -2.57
C PRO A 138 14.69 -2.56 -3.65
N PRO A 139 15.63 -3.46 -3.29
CA PRO A 139 16.24 -4.38 -4.24
C PRO A 139 15.34 -5.56 -4.63
N CYS A 140 14.20 -5.74 -3.94
CA CYS A 140 13.24 -6.80 -4.19
C CYS A 140 11.83 -6.37 -3.75
N GLU A 141 10.80 -7.09 -4.20
CA GLU A 141 9.39 -6.80 -3.90
C GLU A 141 9.05 -6.76 -2.41
N ASN A 142 9.72 -7.62 -1.61
CA ASN A 142 9.51 -7.70 -0.17
C ASN A 142 10.61 -7.00 0.65
N CYS A 143 11.48 -6.26 -0.02
CA CYS A 143 12.54 -5.50 0.61
C CYS A 143 12.07 -4.07 0.88
N ASP A 144 12.75 -3.40 1.81
CA ASP A 144 12.47 -2.00 2.13
C ASP A 144 13.48 -1.11 1.43
N GLY A 145 13.00 0.03 0.94
CA GLY A 145 13.85 1.15 0.58
C GLY A 145 14.35 1.82 1.86
N TYR A 146 15.48 2.49 1.78
CA TYR A 146 16.01 3.21 2.93
C TYR A 146 16.62 4.54 2.51
N ASN A 147 16.56 5.48 3.46
CA ASN A 147 17.13 6.80 3.29
C ASN A 147 18.31 6.97 4.24
N TRP A 148 19.30 7.77 3.84
CA TRP A 148 20.45 8.10 4.68
C TRP A 148 21.00 9.49 4.35
N CYS A 149 21.84 10.00 5.25
CA CYS A 149 22.54 11.26 5.07
C CYS A 149 23.93 11.01 4.49
N SER A 150 24.30 11.79 3.49
CA SER A 150 25.62 11.73 2.85
C SER A 150 26.18 13.13 2.67
N SER A 151 27.43 13.34 3.06
CA SER A 151 28.17 14.58 2.76
C SER A 151 28.59 14.67 1.29
N TYR A 152 28.40 13.59 0.53
CA TYR A 152 28.64 13.51 -0.91
C TYR A 152 27.32 13.37 -1.67
N ALA A 153 27.34 13.74 -2.96
CA ALA A 153 26.21 13.51 -3.85
C ALA A 153 25.73 12.06 -3.80
N CYS A 154 24.42 11.88 -3.87
CA CYS A 154 23.82 10.55 -3.73
C CYS A 154 24.21 9.63 -4.89
N PRO A 155 24.41 8.33 -4.60
CA PRO A 155 24.57 7.35 -5.65
C PRO A 155 23.31 7.31 -6.50
N VAL A 156 23.50 7.11 -7.80
CA VAL A 156 22.41 6.96 -8.76
C VAL A 156 21.99 5.50 -8.77
N TYR A 157 20.71 5.21 -8.53
CA TYR A 157 20.13 3.89 -8.73
C TYR A 157 19.27 3.92 -9.99
N CYS A 158 19.56 3.00 -10.91
CA CYS A 158 18.82 2.88 -12.14
C CYS A 158 17.69 1.86 -12.00
N ALA A 159 16.60 2.07 -12.73
CA ALA A 159 15.53 1.09 -12.81
C ALA A 159 16.04 -0.23 -13.41
N ALA A 160 15.30 -1.32 -13.21
CA ALA A 160 15.71 -2.64 -13.69
C ALA A 160 15.92 -2.72 -15.21
N ASP A 161 15.29 -1.82 -15.98
CA ASP A 161 15.42 -1.69 -17.44
C ASP A 161 16.45 -0.63 -17.87
N GLU A 162 17.23 -0.09 -16.93
CA GLU A 162 18.20 0.97 -17.16
C GLU A 162 19.62 0.53 -16.80
N VAL A 163 20.60 1.08 -17.52
CA VAL A 163 22.02 0.88 -17.23
C VAL A 163 22.61 2.20 -16.78
N MET A 164 23.39 2.15 -15.69
CA MET A 164 24.22 3.28 -15.28
C MET A 164 25.37 3.45 -16.28
N LEU A 165 25.37 4.58 -16.99
CA LEU A 165 26.53 4.99 -17.77
C LEU A 165 27.46 5.82 -16.87
N PRO A 166 28.73 5.39 -16.67
CA PRO A 166 29.69 6.17 -15.90
C PRO A 166 30.03 7.45 -16.65
N ASN A 167 29.80 8.59 -16.01
CA ASN A 167 30.21 9.88 -16.55
C ASN A 167 31.64 10.15 -16.06
N HIS A 168 32.64 10.01 -16.93
CA HIS A 168 34.05 10.11 -16.54
C HIS A 168 34.49 11.51 -16.04
N MET A 169 33.64 12.53 -16.08
CA MET A 169 33.98 13.90 -15.69
C MET A 169 33.35 14.38 -14.37
N PHE A 170 32.36 13.67 -13.82
CA PHE A 170 31.72 14.01 -12.55
C PHE A 170 31.36 12.71 -11.85
N TYR A 171 31.50 12.62 -10.53
CA TYR A 171 31.07 11.48 -9.71
C TYR A 171 29.53 11.34 -9.73
N GLY A 172 28.94 11.09 -10.91
CA GLY A 172 27.51 10.98 -11.15
C GLY A 172 27.27 10.30 -12.49
N GLY A 173 26.72 9.08 -12.46
CA GLY A 173 26.26 8.36 -13.64
C GLY A 173 24.88 8.85 -14.09
N ALA A 174 24.47 8.50 -15.31
CA ALA A 174 23.10 8.69 -15.77
C ALA A 174 22.46 7.34 -16.07
N CYS A 175 21.18 7.20 -15.76
CA CYS A 175 20.41 6.02 -16.13
C CYS A 175 19.87 6.20 -17.56
N VAL A 176 20.07 5.16 -18.38
CA VAL A 176 19.59 5.12 -19.75
C VAL A 176 18.91 3.79 -20.00
N GLN A 177 17.73 3.80 -20.62
CA GLN A 177 17.01 2.58 -20.98
C GLN A 177 17.89 1.64 -21.82
N TYR A 178 17.79 0.34 -21.53
CA TYR A 178 18.59 -0.73 -22.12
C TYR A 178 18.54 -0.74 -23.66
N HIS A 179 17.37 -0.48 -24.25
CA HIS A 179 17.17 -0.44 -25.70
C HIS A 179 17.88 0.74 -26.37
N LEU A 180 17.90 1.89 -25.70
CA LEU A 180 18.62 3.08 -26.15
C LEU A 180 20.13 2.93 -25.94
N ALA A 181 20.57 2.33 -24.83
CA ALA A 181 21.97 2.03 -24.55
C ALA A 181 22.58 1.09 -25.60
N ARG A 182 21.84 0.08 -26.06
CA ARG A 182 22.26 -0.79 -27.18
C ARG A 182 22.44 -0.01 -28.49
N LEU A 183 21.56 0.94 -28.78
CA LEU A 183 21.66 1.76 -29.99
C LEU A 183 22.89 2.68 -29.96
N VAL A 184 23.18 3.27 -28.81
CA VAL A 184 24.39 4.10 -28.59
C VAL A 184 25.65 3.25 -28.75
N MET A 185 25.73 2.08 -28.11
CA MET A 185 26.91 1.20 -28.22
C MET A 185 27.11 0.64 -29.64
N ALA A 186 26.02 0.36 -30.38
CA ALA A 186 26.08 -0.14 -31.75
C ALA A 186 26.47 0.93 -32.77
N THR A 187 26.29 2.23 -32.47
CA THR A 187 26.53 3.32 -33.41
C THR A 187 27.87 4.03 -33.22
N THR A 188 28.49 3.98 -32.02
CA THR A 188 29.69 4.80 -31.76
C THR A 188 31.02 4.05 -31.65
N GLY A 189 31.06 2.74 -31.40
CA GLY A 189 32.31 1.95 -31.41
C GLY A 189 33.43 2.36 -30.43
N ALA A 190 33.35 3.53 -29.79
CA ALA A 190 34.25 4.04 -28.77
C ALA A 190 33.60 5.23 -28.06
N LEU A 191 33.82 5.29 -26.73
CA LEU A 191 33.56 6.45 -25.89
C LEU A 191 34.14 7.69 -26.56
N HIS A 192 33.31 8.60 -27.06
CA HIS A 192 33.52 10.05 -27.09
C HIS A 192 32.35 10.62 -27.89
N THR A 193 31.68 11.63 -27.34
CA THR A 193 30.52 12.32 -27.91
C THR A 193 29.16 11.75 -27.52
N LEU A 194 28.72 12.08 -26.31
CA LEU A 194 27.29 12.21 -25.98
C LEU A 194 27.05 13.64 -25.48
N ALA A 195 27.17 14.60 -26.40
CA ALA A 195 26.56 15.90 -26.22
C ALA A 195 25.17 15.84 -26.86
N ARG A 196 24.14 16.06 -26.03
CA ARG A 196 22.72 16.26 -26.39
C ARG A 196 21.92 15.01 -26.74
N TYR A 197 21.60 14.21 -25.72
CA TYR A 197 20.22 13.72 -25.63
C TYR A 197 19.55 14.46 -24.48
N THR A 198 18.56 15.27 -24.83
CA THR A 198 17.61 15.87 -23.89
C THR A 198 16.96 14.75 -23.10
N VAL A 199 17.35 14.64 -21.83
CA VAL A 199 16.62 13.86 -20.84
C VAL A 199 15.23 14.46 -20.77
N GLN A 200 14.22 13.71 -21.20
CA GLN A 200 12.85 13.99 -20.79
C GLN A 200 12.80 13.75 -19.28
N SER A 201 12.88 14.86 -18.54
CA SER A 201 12.44 14.89 -17.15
C SER A 201 10.95 14.61 -17.16
N THR A 202 10.59 13.38 -16.80
CA THR A 202 9.26 13.07 -16.29
C THR A 202 9.43 12.44 -14.92
N LYS A 203 9.56 13.30 -13.91
CA LYS A 203 8.59 13.45 -12.81
C LYS A 203 9.01 14.63 -11.94
#